data_AF-A0AAU8LRY2-F1
#
_entry.id   AF-A0AAU8LRY2-F1
#
_cell.length_a   1.000
_cell.length_b   1.000
_cell.length_c   1.000
_cell.angle_alpha   90.00
_cell.angle_beta   90.00
_cell.angle_gamma   90.00
#
_symmetry.space_group_name_H-M   'P 1'
#
loop_
_entity.id
_entity.type
_entity.pdbx_description
1 polymer ?
#
loop_
_entity_poly.entity_id
_entity_poly.type
_entity_poly.pdbx_seq_one_letter_code
_entity_poly.pdbx_strand_id
1 'polypeptide(L)'
;MEDLKKTTPFVLHPFQEQDFTSDFQLSGTLARSARGLQLAYELRGSVDEVLLPPAEAAPCRRDELWQASCFEFFVGDSGSPHYWEVNLAPSGDWNVYAFSGYRQGMQEEGSIIALPCNQQRQPTSYQLALDFPLARLIAPDQPIEVAVSVILQGHNGERAFYALTHCGPQPDFHLRESFLLRL
;
A
#
# COMPACT_ATOMS: atom_id res chain seq x y z
N MET A 1 10.02 -17.83 23.09
CA MET A 1 8.63 -17.39 23.25
C MET A 1 8.38 -16.47 22.06
N GLU A 2 7.77 -16.99 20.99
CA GLU A 2 7.43 -16.16 19.83
C GLU A 2 6.44 -15.10 20.30
N ASP A 3 6.84 -13.83 20.27
CA ASP A 3 5.92 -12.74 20.52
C ASP A 3 4.74 -12.88 19.55
N LEU A 4 3.55 -13.07 20.13
CA LEU A 4 2.32 -13.14 19.36
C LEU A 4 2.16 -11.81 18.63
N LYS A 5 2.42 -11.79 17.31
CA LYS A 5 2.32 -10.58 16.50
C LYS A 5 0.89 -10.08 16.54
N LYS A 6 0.66 -8.93 17.20
CA LYS A 6 -0.64 -8.26 17.18
C LYS A 6 -0.92 -7.84 15.74
N THR A 7 -1.90 -8.49 15.13
CA THR A 7 -2.35 -8.19 13.77
C THR A 7 -3.49 -7.17 13.86
N THR A 8 -3.36 -6.07 13.12
CA THR A 8 -4.33 -4.99 13.05
C THR A 8 -5.08 -5.08 11.72
N PRO A 9 -6.38 -5.41 11.71
CA PRO A 9 -7.17 -5.37 10.49
C PRO A 9 -7.46 -3.93 10.07
N PHE A 10 -7.68 -3.71 8.78
CA PHE A 10 -8.14 -2.44 8.24
C PHE A 10 -9.15 -2.63 7.10
N VAL A 11 -9.92 -1.57 6.84
CA VAL A 11 -10.84 -1.45 5.70
C VAL A 11 -10.51 -0.15 4.99
N LEU A 12 -10.55 -0.17 3.66
CA LEU A 12 -10.33 1.01 2.83
C LEU A 12 -11.65 1.50 2.26
N HIS A 13 -11.80 2.81 2.20
CA HIS A 13 -13.01 3.48 1.74
C HIS A 13 -12.73 4.24 0.44
N PRO A 14 -13.67 4.23 -0.52
CA PRO A 14 -13.51 4.98 -1.75
C PRO A 14 -13.48 6.49 -1.47
N PHE A 15 -12.67 7.24 -2.22
CA PHE A 15 -12.68 8.70 -2.20
C PHE A 15 -14.03 9.24 -2.72
N GLN A 16 -14.56 8.56 -3.74
CA GLN A 16 -15.86 8.82 -4.34
C GLN A 16 -16.44 7.49 -4.83
N GLU A 17 -17.75 7.32 -4.66
CA GLU A 17 -18.49 6.20 -5.24
C GLU A 17 -18.42 6.22 -6.77
N GLN A 18 -18.12 5.08 -7.36
CA GLN A 18 -18.02 4.90 -8.81
C GLN A 18 -18.69 3.58 -9.21
N ASP A 19 -19.41 3.58 -10.33
CA ASP A 19 -20.24 2.45 -10.74
C ASP A 19 -19.41 1.16 -10.94
N PHE A 20 -18.23 1.26 -11.56
CA PHE A 20 -17.36 0.12 -11.87
C PHE A 20 -16.69 -0.50 -10.63
N THR A 21 -16.80 0.14 -9.46
CA THR A 21 -16.28 -0.37 -8.19
C THR A 21 -17.38 -0.47 -7.11
N SER A 22 -18.64 -0.43 -7.52
CA SER A 22 -19.80 -0.34 -6.61
C SER A 22 -19.99 -1.58 -5.72
N ASP A 23 -19.50 -2.74 -6.14
CA ASP A 23 -19.55 -3.99 -5.38
C ASP A 23 -18.23 -4.32 -4.66
N PHE A 24 -17.22 -3.43 -4.73
CA PHE A 24 -15.90 -3.72 -4.20
C PHE A 24 -15.81 -3.54 -2.69
N GLN A 25 -15.12 -4.48 -2.06
CA GLN A 25 -14.69 -4.37 -0.66
C GLN A 25 -13.18 -4.51 -0.61
N LEU A 26 -12.51 -3.47 -0.10
CA LEU A 26 -11.06 -3.45 0.11
C LEU A 26 -10.77 -3.48 1.61
N SER A 27 -10.02 -4.50 2.02
CA SER A 27 -9.63 -4.69 3.42
C SER A 27 -8.25 -5.32 3.50
N GLY A 28 -7.76 -5.53 4.70
CA GLY A 28 -6.49 -6.19 4.89
C GLY A 28 -6.04 -6.27 6.33
N THR A 29 -4.79 -6.67 6.51
CA THR A 29 -4.16 -6.80 7.81
C THR A 29 -2.75 -6.28 7.79
N LEU A 30 -2.34 -5.64 8.89
CA LEU A 30 -0.99 -5.17 9.13
C LEU A 30 -0.48 -5.72 10.46
N ALA A 31 0.74 -6.24 10.47
CA ALA A 31 1.40 -6.71 11.69
C ALA A 31 2.87 -6.26 11.70
N ARG A 32 3.36 -5.81 12.86
CA ARG A 32 4.76 -5.47 13.06
C ARG A 32 5.51 -6.59 13.78
N SER A 33 6.76 -6.77 13.43
CA SER A 33 7.69 -7.66 14.12
C SER A 33 9.12 -7.14 14.03
N ALA A 34 10.05 -7.77 14.75
CA ALA A 34 11.47 -7.43 14.68
C ALA A 34 12.07 -7.53 13.25
N ARG A 35 11.43 -8.29 12.35
CA ARG A 35 11.87 -8.44 10.95
C ARG A 35 11.33 -7.34 10.02
N GLY A 36 10.30 -6.61 10.45
CA GLY A 36 9.62 -5.60 9.64
C GLY A 36 8.10 -5.64 9.74
N LEU A 37 7.43 -5.16 8.69
CA LEU A 37 5.98 -5.14 8.56
C LEU A 37 5.49 -6.28 7.68
N GLN A 38 4.42 -6.95 8.11
CA GLN A 38 3.69 -7.91 7.30
C GLN A 38 2.37 -7.25 6.92
N LEU A 39 2.13 -7.10 5.62
CA LEU A 39 0.95 -6.42 5.09
C LEU A 39 0.26 -7.34 4.10
N ALA A 40 -1.06 -7.44 4.19
CA ALA A 40 -1.89 -8.16 3.26
C ALA A 40 -3.11 -7.31 2.89
N TYR A 41 -3.39 -7.21 1.60
CA TYR A 41 -4.58 -6.61 1.03
C TYR A 41 -5.49 -7.71 0.49
N GLU A 42 -6.79 -7.45 0.56
CA GLU A 42 -7.82 -8.23 -0.10
C GLU A 42 -8.82 -7.30 -0.75
N LEU A 43 -8.92 -7.40 -2.08
CA LEU A 43 -10.00 -6.88 -2.88
C LEU A 43 -11.02 -8.01 -3.11
N ARG A 44 -12.29 -7.78 -2.78
CA ARG A 44 -13.42 -8.66 -3.13
C ARG A 44 -14.40 -7.92 -4.02
N GLY A 45 -15.06 -8.65 -4.91
CA GLY A 45 -16.05 -8.11 -5.85
C GLY A 45 -15.76 -8.56 -7.28
N SER A 46 -16.30 -7.83 -8.25
CA SER A 46 -16.12 -8.06 -9.69
C SER A 46 -14.71 -7.66 -10.16
N VAL A 47 -13.67 -8.38 -9.71
CA VAL A 47 -12.25 -8.07 -9.97
C VAL A 47 -11.85 -8.11 -11.44
N ASP A 48 -12.72 -8.61 -12.33
CA ASP A 48 -12.55 -8.52 -13.79
C ASP A 48 -12.86 -7.12 -14.34
N GLU A 49 -13.52 -6.23 -13.58
CA GLU A 49 -13.82 -4.83 -13.99
C GLU A 49 -12.61 -3.89 -13.85
N VAL A 50 -11.51 -4.36 -13.26
CA VAL A 50 -10.27 -3.60 -13.06
C VAL A 50 -9.05 -4.27 -13.68
N LEU A 51 -8.10 -3.43 -14.08
CA LEU A 51 -6.83 -3.85 -14.66
C LEU A 51 -5.89 -4.36 -13.57
N LEU A 52 -5.85 -5.68 -13.41
CA LEU A 52 -4.93 -6.40 -12.52
C LEU A 52 -4.08 -7.35 -13.37
N PRO A 53 -2.98 -6.87 -13.99
CA PRO A 53 -2.14 -7.70 -14.85
C PRO A 53 -1.57 -8.91 -14.08
N PRO A 54 -1.28 -10.02 -14.76
CA PRO A 54 -0.61 -11.16 -14.15
C PRO A 54 0.76 -10.76 -13.62
N ALA A 55 1.24 -11.47 -12.59
CA ALA A 55 2.59 -11.28 -12.07
C ALA A 55 3.64 -11.57 -13.16
N GLU A 56 4.62 -10.69 -13.26
CA GLU A 56 5.77 -10.83 -14.15
C GLU A 56 6.73 -11.89 -13.61
N ALA A 57 7.46 -12.56 -14.50
CA ALA A 57 8.44 -13.57 -14.09
C ALA A 57 9.65 -12.96 -13.36
N ALA A 58 9.96 -11.69 -13.65
CA ALA A 58 11.06 -10.96 -13.04
C ALA A 58 10.61 -9.52 -12.73
N PRO A 59 9.84 -9.31 -11.66
CA PRO A 59 9.39 -7.98 -11.29
C PRO A 59 10.57 -7.09 -10.90
N CYS A 60 10.49 -5.80 -11.24
CA CYS A 60 11.59 -4.87 -11.05
C CYS A 60 11.13 -3.54 -10.45
N ARG A 61 12.11 -2.75 -10.00
CA ARG A 61 11.83 -1.40 -9.54
C ARG A 61 11.39 -0.54 -10.73
N ARG A 62 10.27 0.19 -10.61
CA ARG A 62 9.76 1.09 -11.65
C ARG A 62 9.15 2.35 -11.06
N ASP A 63 9.30 3.46 -11.77
CA ASP A 63 8.61 4.70 -11.42
C ASP A 63 7.15 4.71 -11.86
N GLU A 64 6.38 5.62 -11.27
CA GLU A 64 5.03 5.99 -11.72
C GLU A 64 3.98 4.86 -11.69
N LEU A 65 4.17 3.87 -10.83
CA LEU A 65 3.24 2.74 -10.66
C LEU A 65 1.81 3.20 -10.28
N TRP A 66 1.69 4.32 -9.56
CA TRP A 66 0.44 4.97 -9.17
C TRP A 66 -0.41 5.51 -10.36
N GLN A 67 0.11 5.47 -11.60
CA GLN A 67 -0.68 5.81 -12.79
C GLN A 67 -1.67 4.71 -13.19
N ALA A 68 -1.50 3.49 -12.69
CA ALA A 68 -2.37 2.33 -12.94
C ALA A 68 -2.91 1.75 -11.62
N SER A 69 -3.41 0.51 -11.64
CA SER A 69 -3.72 -0.19 -10.39
C SER A 69 -2.47 -0.37 -9.54
N CYS A 70 -2.47 0.14 -8.31
CA CYS A 70 -1.33 0.16 -7.42
C CYS A 70 -1.79 -0.04 -5.97
N PHE A 71 -1.09 -0.88 -5.23
CA PHE A 71 -1.27 -1.08 -3.81
C PHE A 71 -0.18 -0.35 -3.06
N GLU A 72 -0.57 0.50 -2.12
CA GLU A 72 0.33 1.46 -1.52
C GLU A 72 0.23 1.45 0.00
N PHE A 73 1.35 1.65 0.65
CA PHE A 73 1.34 2.05 2.05
C PHE A 73 2.43 3.07 2.31
N PHE A 74 2.21 3.86 3.35
CA PHE A 74 3.10 4.91 3.77
C PHE A 74 3.48 4.66 5.22
N VAL A 75 4.75 4.85 5.56
CA VAL A 75 5.25 4.59 6.91
C VAL A 75 6.25 5.65 7.31
N GLY A 76 6.16 6.16 8.53
CA GLY A 76 7.20 7.03 9.08
C GLY A 76 7.19 7.01 10.60
N ASP A 77 8.28 7.48 11.20
CA ASP A 77 8.40 7.60 12.65
C ASP A 77 7.34 8.55 13.20
N SER A 78 6.73 8.20 14.33
CA SER A 78 5.82 9.12 15.03
C SER A 78 6.57 10.38 15.45
N GLY A 79 6.03 11.55 15.08
CA GLY A 79 6.65 12.85 15.39
C GLY A 79 7.74 13.31 14.40
N SER A 80 8.04 12.54 13.36
CA SER A 80 8.91 12.95 12.27
C SER A 80 8.09 13.32 11.03
N PRO A 81 8.48 14.38 10.27
CA PRO A 81 7.90 14.65 8.96
C PRO A 81 8.40 13.67 7.89
N HIS A 82 9.49 12.93 8.15
CA HIS A 82 10.04 11.96 7.22
C HIS A 82 9.15 10.72 7.14
N TYR A 83 8.93 10.24 5.92
CA TYR A 83 8.21 8.99 5.68
C TYR A 83 8.67 8.36 4.38
N TRP A 84 8.34 7.09 4.24
CA TRP A 84 8.48 6.33 3.02
C TRP A 84 7.11 6.03 2.45
N GLU A 85 7.04 6.04 1.13
CA GLU A 85 5.95 5.50 0.34
C GLU A 85 6.43 4.21 -0.31
N VAL A 86 5.61 3.17 -0.27
CA VAL A 86 5.85 1.91 -0.95
C VAL A 86 4.75 1.70 -1.96
N ASN A 87 5.13 1.42 -3.21
CA ASN A 87 4.24 1.17 -4.33
C ASN A 87 4.41 -0.28 -4.79
N LEU A 88 3.30 -0.97 -4.99
CA LEU A 88 3.26 -2.38 -5.43
C LEU A 88 2.23 -2.52 -6.54
N ALA A 89 2.68 -2.78 -7.75
CA ALA A 89 1.81 -3.09 -8.87
C ALA A 89 1.34 -4.56 -8.82
N PRO A 90 0.18 -4.89 -9.40
CA PRO A 90 -0.27 -6.28 -9.55
C PRO A 90 0.71 -7.17 -10.34
N SER A 91 1.50 -6.58 -11.23
CA SER A 91 2.60 -7.25 -11.95
C SER A 91 3.74 -7.71 -11.03
N GLY A 92 3.76 -7.23 -9.79
CA GLY A 92 4.87 -7.40 -8.84
C GLY A 92 5.95 -6.32 -8.96
N ASP A 93 5.89 -5.45 -9.98
CA ASP A 93 6.78 -4.28 -10.05
C ASP A 93 6.54 -3.40 -8.81
N TRP A 94 7.59 -2.72 -8.36
CA TRP A 94 7.55 -2.03 -7.08
C TRP A 94 8.38 -0.74 -7.09
N ASN A 95 8.15 0.14 -6.13
CA ASN A 95 9.10 1.20 -5.79
C ASN A 95 8.97 1.53 -4.30
N VAL A 96 10.03 2.12 -3.76
CA VAL A 96 10.02 2.72 -2.43
C VAL A 96 10.64 4.11 -2.56
N TYR A 97 9.89 5.13 -2.19
CA TYR A 97 10.34 6.51 -2.16
C TYR A 97 10.46 6.99 -0.73
N ALA A 98 11.53 7.72 -0.43
CA ALA A 98 11.69 8.46 0.80
C ALA A 98 11.31 9.94 0.58
N PHE A 99 10.65 10.53 1.56
CA PHE A 99 10.23 11.93 1.56
C PHE A 99 10.72 12.62 2.82
N SER A 100 11.28 13.83 2.72
CA SER A 100 11.68 14.63 3.87
C SER A 100 10.50 15.30 4.60
N GLY A 101 9.32 15.29 3.98
CA GLY A 101 8.11 15.95 4.42
C GLY A 101 6.99 15.76 3.39
N TYR A 102 5.82 16.37 3.63
CA TYR A 102 4.68 16.30 2.72
C TYR A 102 5.09 16.65 1.27
N ARG A 103 5.08 15.64 0.38
CA ARG A 103 5.54 15.68 -1.02
C ARG A 103 6.88 16.41 -1.26
N GLN A 104 7.78 16.36 -0.28
CA GLN A 104 9.10 17.02 -0.35
C GLN A 104 10.23 15.99 -0.41
N GLY A 105 11.24 16.28 -1.23
CA GLY A 105 12.48 15.52 -1.25
C GLY A 105 12.32 14.07 -1.71
N MET A 106 11.34 13.80 -2.57
CA MET A 106 11.09 12.48 -3.16
C MET A 106 12.37 11.93 -3.77
N GLN A 107 12.81 10.79 -3.27
CA GLN A 107 13.99 10.08 -3.75
C GLN A 107 13.77 8.58 -3.63
N GLU A 108 14.31 7.80 -4.55
CA GLU A 108 14.27 6.34 -4.43
C GLU A 108 15.05 5.87 -3.19
N GLU A 109 14.43 5.02 -2.38
CA GLU A 109 15.07 4.40 -1.22
C GLU A 109 15.97 3.25 -1.65
N GLY A 110 17.26 3.54 -1.82
CA GLY A 110 18.25 2.62 -2.36
C GLY A 110 18.63 1.44 -1.44
N SER A 111 18.29 1.48 -0.14
CA SER A 111 18.58 0.36 0.77
C SER A 111 17.68 -0.86 0.55
N ILE A 112 16.54 -0.66 -0.13
CA ILE A 112 15.63 -1.72 -0.55
C ILE A 112 15.98 -2.11 -1.99
N ILE A 113 16.53 -3.30 -2.19
CA ILE A 113 16.97 -3.75 -3.53
C ILE A 113 16.00 -4.72 -4.21
N ALA A 114 15.07 -5.28 -3.44
CA ALA A 114 14.04 -6.20 -3.89
C ALA A 114 12.86 -6.16 -2.93
N LEU A 115 11.65 -6.30 -3.45
CA LEU A 115 10.45 -6.35 -2.65
C LEU A 115 9.49 -7.43 -3.17
N PRO A 116 9.76 -8.72 -2.88
CA PRO A 116 8.87 -9.78 -3.31
C PRO A 116 7.51 -9.65 -2.62
N CYS A 117 6.44 -9.75 -3.40
CA CYS A 117 5.08 -9.85 -2.91
C CYS A 117 4.41 -11.09 -3.52
N ASN A 118 3.44 -11.65 -2.79
CA ASN A 118 2.64 -12.78 -3.23
C ASN A 118 1.28 -12.26 -3.69
N GLN A 119 0.90 -12.58 -4.92
CA GLN A 119 -0.39 -12.22 -5.49
C GLN A 119 -1.20 -13.48 -5.76
N GLN A 120 -2.48 -13.44 -5.38
CA GLN A 120 -3.43 -14.50 -5.68
C GLN A 120 -4.69 -13.92 -6.27
N ARG A 121 -5.01 -14.32 -7.51
CA ARG A 121 -6.25 -13.97 -8.19
C ARG A 121 -7.23 -15.14 -8.13
N GLN A 122 -8.46 -14.83 -7.74
CA GLN A 122 -9.63 -15.69 -7.76
C GLN A 122 -10.73 -15.01 -8.60
N PRO A 123 -11.80 -15.72 -9.01
CA PRO A 123 -12.87 -15.11 -9.80
C PRO A 123 -13.54 -13.89 -9.15
N THR A 124 -13.59 -13.84 -7.81
CA THR A 124 -14.28 -12.78 -7.06
C THR A 124 -13.38 -12.09 -6.04
N SER A 125 -12.06 -12.32 -6.11
CA SER A 125 -11.12 -11.66 -5.21
C SER A 125 -9.70 -11.59 -5.77
N TYR A 126 -8.96 -10.60 -5.28
CA TYR A 126 -7.54 -10.44 -5.51
C TYR A 126 -6.85 -10.16 -4.18
N GLN A 127 -5.78 -10.89 -3.90
CA GLN A 127 -4.99 -10.74 -2.68
C GLN A 127 -3.56 -10.37 -3.04
N LEU A 128 -2.97 -9.46 -2.27
CA LEU A 128 -1.56 -9.07 -2.38
C LEU A 128 -0.97 -9.01 -0.97
N ALA A 129 0.12 -9.73 -0.74
CA ALA A 129 0.80 -9.74 0.56
C ALA A 129 2.31 -9.56 0.42
N LEU A 130 2.93 -8.87 1.39
CA LEU A 130 4.38 -8.73 1.47
C LEU A 130 4.89 -8.70 2.91
N ASP A 131 6.15 -9.09 3.05
CA ASP A 131 6.98 -8.79 4.22
C ASP A 131 7.91 -7.62 3.87
N PHE A 132 7.59 -6.41 4.34
CA PHE A 132 8.40 -5.22 4.14
C PHE A 132 9.52 -5.13 5.19
N PRO A 133 10.79 -5.02 4.80
CA PRO A 133 11.94 -5.05 5.71
C PRO A 133 12.16 -3.69 6.41
N LEU A 134 11.15 -3.23 7.15
CA LEU A 134 11.13 -1.92 7.82
C LEU A 134 12.36 -1.67 8.70
N ALA A 135 12.94 -2.72 9.29
CA ALA A 135 14.13 -2.62 10.14
C ALA A 135 15.38 -2.05 9.43
N ARG A 136 15.37 -1.96 8.09
CA ARG A 136 16.41 -1.28 7.29
C ARG A 136 16.28 0.24 7.33
N LEU A 137 15.09 0.75 7.65
CA LEU A 137 14.71 2.16 7.56
C LEU A 137 14.44 2.76 8.94
N ILE A 138 13.71 2.02 9.78
CA ILE A 138 13.25 2.45 11.10
C ILE A 138 13.66 1.40 12.14
N ALA A 139 14.15 1.85 13.30
CA ALA A 139 14.51 0.97 14.40
C ALA A 139 13.28 0.15 14.89
N PRO A 140 13.44 -1.14 15.25
CA PRO A 140 12.31 -1.99 15.64
C PRO A 140 11.42 -1.45 16.77
N ASP A 141 11.98 -0.69 17.71
CA ASP A 141 11.28 -0.17 18.89
C ASP A 141 10.72 1.25 18.71
N GLN A 142 10.99 1.88 17.56
CA GLN A 142 10.54 3.24 17.29
C GLN A 142 9.05 3.24 16.93
N PRO A 143 8.18 4.03 17.60
CA PRO A 143 6.76 4.12 17.23
C PRO A 143 6.59 4.60 15.79
N ILE A 144 5.70 3.95 15.04
CA ILE A 144 5.42 4.31 13.65
C ILE A 144 3.96 4.68 13.44
N GLU A 145 3.72 5.52 12.44
CA GLU A 145 2.39 5.78 11.90
C GLU A 145 2.36 5.27 10.46
N VAL A 146 1.27 4.59 10.09
CA VAL A 146 1.10 3.95 8.79
C VAL A 146 -0.23 4.36 8.15
N ALA A 147 -0.18 4.73 6.88
CA ALA A 147 -1.34 4.85 6.01
C ALA A 147 -1.32 3.69 4.99
N VAL A 148 -2.50 3.31 4.50
CA VAL A 148 -2.68 2.26 3.50
C VAL A 148 -3.67 2.76 2.46
N SER A 149 -3.34 2.58 1.18
CA SER A 149 -4.17 2.97 0.04
C SER A 149 -4.11 1.96 -1.09
N VAL A 150 -5.10 2.04 -1.98
CA VAL A 150 -5.15 1.31 -3.24
C VAL A 150 -5.69 2.24 -4.32
N ILE A 151 -5.02 2.26 -5.46
CA ILE A 151 -5.51 2.83 -6.70
C ILE A 151 -5.97 1.65 -7.57
N LEU A 152 -7.18 1.73 -8.11
CA LEU A 152 -7.71 0.76 -9.06
C LEU A 152 -8.00 1.45 -10.39
N GLN A 153 -7.51 0.88 -11.48
CA GLN A 153 -7.78 1.37 -12.83
C GLN A 153 -8.84 0.50 -13.51
N GLY A 154 -9.92 1.11 -13.99
CA GLY A 154 -10.93 0.45 -14.82
C GLY A 154 -10.50 0.33 -16.28
N HIS A 155 -11.24 -0.44 -17.07
CA HIS A 155 -10.90 -0.70 -18.48
C HIS A 155 -10.99 0.53 -19.40
N ASN A 156 -11.76 1.57 -19.06
CA ASN A 156 -11.81 2.81 -19.85
C ASN A 156 -10.86 3.88 -19.31
N GLY A 157 -9.95 3.51 -18.40
CA GLY A 157 -8.95 4.42 -17.82
C GLY A 157 -9.45 5.24 -16.63
N GLU A 158 -10.68 5.03 -16.16
CA GLU A 158 -11.16 5.58 -14.89
C GLU A 158 -10.29 5.07 -13.72
N ARG A 159 -10.17 5.86 -12.67
CA ARG A 159 -9.42 5.48 -11.48
C ARG A 159 -10.25 5.66 -10.21
N ALA A 160 -10.25 4.63 -9.39
CA ALA A 160 -10.82 4.65 -8.05
C ALA A 160 -9.72 4.64 -7.00
N PHE A 161 -9.88 5.48 -5.99
CA PHE A 161 -8.89 5.75 -4.96
C PHE A 161 -9.45 5.32 -3.62
N TYR A 162 -8.77 4.40 -2.96
CA TYR A 162 -9.19 3.83 -1.68
C TYR A 162 -8.12 4.11 -0.63
N ALA A 163 -8.54 4.50 0.57
CA ALA A 163 -7.65 4.74 1.70
C ALA A 163 -8.37 4.47 3.03
N LEU A 164 -7.62 4.42 4.13
CA LEU A 164 -8.20 4.37 5.48
C LEU A 164 -9.13 5.57 5.76
N THR A 165 -8.73 6.74 5.26
CA THR A 165 -9.48 7.99 5.33
C THR A 165 -8.99 8.93 4.24
N HIS A 166 -9.82 9.88 3.82
CA HIS A 166 -9.47 10.92 2.85
C HIS A 166 -9.50 12.28 3.55
N CYS A 167 -8.32 12.84 3.81
CA CYS A 167 -8.17 14.07 4.59
C CYS A 167 -8.16 15.35 3.74
N GLY A 168 -8.06 15.23 2.42
CA GLY A 168 -7.96 16.34 1.48
C GLY A 168 -9.17 16.45 0.56
N PRO A 169 -9.28 17.57 -0.20
CA PRO A 169 -10.29 17.73 -1.25
C PRO A 169 -10.01 16.90 -2.51
N GLN A 170 -8.87 16.21 -2.54
CA GLN A 170 -8.40 15.30 -3.59
C GLN A 170 -7.91 14.01 -2.92
N PRO A 171 -7.81 12.88 -3.64
CA PRO A 171 -7.26 11.64 -3.11
C PRO A 171 -5.75 11.79 -2.87
N ASP A 172 -5.39 12.38 -1.74
CA ASP A 172 -4.02 12.67 -1.35
C ASP A 172 -3.60 11.84 -0.14
N PHE A 173 -2.91 10.73 -0.44
CA PHE A 173 -2.47 9.76 0.56
C PHE A 173 -1.23 10.21 1.34
N HIS A 174 -0.58 11.31 0.93
CA HIS A 174 0.61 11.84 1.59
C HIS A 174 0.30 12.74 2.79
N LEU A 175 -0.99 13.08 3.01
CA LEU A 175 -1.41 13.85 4.17
C LEU A 175 -1.16 13.02 5.44
N ARG A 176 -0.34 13.55 6.35
CA ARG A 176 0.07 12.81 7.56
C ARG A 176 -1.12 12.44 8.45
N GLU A 177 -2.20 13.24 8.40
CA GLU A 177 -3.47 12.99 9.06
C GLU A 177 -4.14 11.69 8.65
N SER A 178 -3.78 11.13 7.49
CA SER A 178 -4.27 9.84 6.99
C SER A 178 -3.53 8.62 7.54
N PHE A 179 -2.43 8.82 8.29
CA PHE A 179 -1.59 7.75 8.85
C PHE A 179 -2.19 7.25 10.17
N LEU A 180 -3.31 6.54 10.06
CA LEU A 180 -4.16 6.19 11.20
C LEU A 180 -3.71 4.94 11.96
N LEU A 181 -2.92 4.04 11.34
CA LEU A 181 -2.47 2.82 11.99
C LEU A 181 -1.20 3.13 12.80
N ARG A 182 -1.25 2.90 14.12
CA ARG A 182 -0.12 3.15 15.04
C ARG A 182 0.42 1.83 15.60
N LEU A 183 1.72 1.59 15.43
CA LEU A 183 2.42 0.34 15.76
C LEU A 183 3.79 0.58 16.40
#